data_AF-A0A8X6PAS4-F1
#
_entry.id   AF-A0A8X6PAS4-F1
#
_cell.length_a   1.000
_cell.length_b   1.000
_cell.length_c   1.000
_cell.angle_alpha   90.00
_cell.angle_beta   90.00
_cell.angle_gamma   90.00
#
_symmetry.space_group_name_H-M   'P 1'
#
loop_
_entity.id
_entity.type
_entity.pdbx_description
1 polymer ?
#
loop_
_entity_poly.entity_id
_entity_poly.type
_entity_poly.pdbx_seq_one_letter_code
_entity_poly.pdbx_strand_id
1 'polypeptide(L)' 'MSVVQIKMVTGTVPDRDSLDQLTANPNNKILRTDVEDNQVVCYLSE' A
#
# COMPACT_ATOMS: atom_id res chain seq x y z
N MET A 1 -11.07 10.96 -2.47
CA MET A 1 -10.27 9.73 -2.68
C MET A 1 -8.86 10.14 -3.04
N SER A 2 -7.90 9.77 -2.21
CA SER A 2 -6.49 10.18 -2.35
C SER A 2 -5.64 8.97 -2.68
N VAL A 3 -4.62 9.17 -3.52
CA VAL A 3 -3.66 8.12 -3.88
C VAL A 3 -2.29 8.52 -3.39
N VAL A 4 -1.64 7.62 -2.65
CA VAL A 4 -0.27 7.78 -2.16
C VAL A 4 0.61 6.77 -2.87
N GLN A 5 1.68 7.26 -3.50
CA GLN A 5 2.67 6.42 -4.16
C GLN A 5 3.97 6.45 -3.36
N ILE A 6 4.45 5.27 -2.96
CA ILE A 6 5.66 5.11 -2.17
C ILE A 6 6.67 4.34 -3.03
N LYS A 7 7.72 5.02 -3.46
CA LYS A 7 8.82 4.37 -4.18
C LYS A 7 9.79 3.74 -3.19
N MET A 8 10.04 2.45 -3.36
CA MET A 8 10.91 1.70 -2.48
C MET A 8 12.39 1.99 -2.80
N VAL A 9 13.24 1.87 -1.78
CA VAL A 9 14.70 1.96 -1.95
C VAL A 9 15.18 0.78 -2.79
N THR A 10 16.16 1.01 -3.66
CA THR A 10 16.71 -0.06 -4.50
C THR A 10 17.20 -1.23 -3.65
N GLY A 11 16.74 -2.44 -3.97
CA GLY A 11 17.08 -3.67 -3.25
C GLY A 11 16.16 -3.97 -2.07
N THR A 12 15.13 -3.16 -1.80
CA THR A 12 14.06 -3.50 -0.86
C THR A 12 12.79 -3.89 -1.60
N VAL A 13 12.05 -4.83 -1.04
CA VAL A 13 10.75 -5.27 -1.54
C VAL A 13 9.71 -5.02 -0.46
N PRO A 14 8.51 -4.55 -0.83
CA PRO A 14 7.44 -4.40 0.14
C PRO A 14 6.95 -5.78 0.59
N ASP A 15 6.73 -5.93 1.88
CA ASP A 15 6.18 -7.16 2.47
C ASP A 15 4.67 -7.25 2.17
N ARG A 16 4.28 -8.28 1.40
CA ARG A 16 2.90 -8.46 0.95
C ARG A 16 1.97 -8.83 2.11
N ASP A 17 2.44 -9.65 3.06
CA ASP A 17 1.61 -10.09 4.18
C ASP A 17 1.21 -8.89 5.06
N SER A 18 2.12 -7.94 5.23
CA SER A 18 1.86 -6.68 5.93
C SER A 18 0.90 -5.76 5.16
N LEU A 19 1.00 -5.71 3.83
CA LEU A 19 0.09 -4.94 2.98
C LEU A 19 -1.34 -5.50 3.01
N ASP A 20 -1.47 -6.83 2.99
CA ASP A 20 -2.77 -7.50 3.06
C ASP A 20 -3.44 -7.23 4.41
N GLN A 21 -2.68 -7.29 5.52
CA GLN A 21 -3.16 -6.93 6.86
C GLN A 21 -3.64 -5.48 6.95
N LEU A 22 -2.96 -4.55 6.26
CA LEU A 22 -3.37 -3.15 6.21
C LEU A 22 -4.74 -2.99 5.54
N THR A 23 -5.01 -3.71 4.46
CA THR A 23 -6.32 -3.65 3.77
C THR A 23 -7.42 -4.43 4.49
N ALA A 24 -7.07 -5.47 5.24
CA ALA A 24 -8.01 -6.30 6.00
C ALA A 24 -8.56 -5.59 7.26
N ASN A 25 -7.92 -4.51 7.72
CA ASN A 25 -8.35 -3.80 8.91
C ASN A 25 -9.47 -2.78 8.58
N PRO A 26 -10.71 -2.97 9.08
CA PRO A 26 -11.85 -2.10 8.77
C PRO A 26 -11.74 -0.69 9.36
N ASN A 27 -10.84 -0.46 10.33
CA ASN A 27 -10.57 0.87 10.87
C ASN A 27 -9.46 1.62 10.12
N ASN A 28 -8.90 1.03 9.07
CA ASN A 28 -7.87 1.67 8.26
C ASN A 28 -8.51 2.57 7.20
N LYS A 29 -7.88 3.71 6.91
CA LYS A 29 -8.27 4.58 5.80
C LYS A 29 -7.84 4.05 4.44
N ILE A 30 -6.97 3.03 4.43
CA ILE A 30 -6.47 2.40 3.20
C ILE A 30 -7.52 1.42 2.69
N LEU A 31 -8.11 1.74 1.54
CA LEU A 31 -9.09 0.92 0.84
C LEU A 31 -8.44 -0.20 0.04
N ARG A 32 -7.27 0.07 -0.53
CA ARG A 32 -6.54 -0.85 -1.38
C ARG A 32 -5.06 -0.50 -1.42
N THR A 33 -4.23 -1.52 -1.56
CA THR A 33 -2.81 -1.43 -1.85
C THR A 33 -2.52 -2.21 -3.14
N ASP A 34 -1.71 -1.63 -4.02
CA ASP A 34 -1.17 -2.30 -5.20
C ASP A 34 0.35 -2.17 -5.20
N VAL A 35 1.04 -3.17 -5.77
CA VAL A 35 2.49 -3.16 -5.92
C VAL A 35 2.81 -3.17 -7.42
N GLU A 36 3.33 -2.06 -7.92
CA GLU A 36 3.74 -1.89 -9.31
C GLU A 36 5.25 -1.70 -9.37
N ASP A 37 5.95 -2.67 -9.95
CA ASP A 37 7.42 -2.75 -10.02
C ASP A 37 8.10 -2.60 -8.64
N ASN A 38 8.55 -1.39 -8.33
CA ASN A 38 9.27 -1.03 -7.10
C ASN A 38 8.54 0.08 -6.33
N GLN A 39 7.22 0.17 -6.50
CA GLN A 39 6.37 1.18 -5.91
C GLN A 39 5.14 0.52 -5.28
N VAL A 40 4.74 1.06 -4.13
CA VAL A 40 3.47 0.70 -3.48
C VAL A 40 2.50 1.85 -3.71
N VAL A 41 1.33 1.53 -4.24
CA VAL A 41 0.24 2.47 -4.49
C VAL A 41 -0.86 2.21 -3.47
N CYS A 42 -1.11 3.18 -2.59
CA CYS A 42 -2.15 3.11 -1.56
C CYS A 42 -3.32 4.01 -1.93
N TYR A 43 -4.52 3.45 -1.96
CA TYR A 43 -5.77 4.17 -2.18
C TYR A 43 -6.43 4.44 -0.84
N LEU A 44 -6.68 5.71 -0.53
CA LEU A 44 -7.25 6.14 0.74
C LEU A 44 -8.68 6.65 0.55
N SER A 45 -9.59 6.20 1.41
CA SER A 45 -10.84 6.91 1.68
C SER A 45 -10.53 8.19 2.47
N GLU A 46 -11.30 9.26 2.25
CA GLU A 46 -11.12 10.55 2.96
C GLU A 46 -11.06 10.40 4.50
#